data_AF-A0A9E0F695-F1
#
_entry.id   AF-A0A9E0F695-F1
#
_cell.length_a   1.000
_cell.length_b   1.000
_cell.length_c   1.000
_cell.angle_alpha   90.00
_cell.angle_beta   90.00
_cell.angle_gamma   90.00
#
_symmetry.space_group_name_H-M   'P 1'
#
loop_
_entity.id
_entity.type
_entity.pdbx_description
1 polymer ?
#
loop_
_entity_poly.entity_id
_entity_poly.type
_entity_poly.pdbx_seq_one_letter_code
_entity_poly.pdbx_strand_id
1 'polypeptide(L)'
;MNEPVARKFKVQLLLPLSLDEATELKGADVQWQKIAVSYYQGILLALDSLERSGFKVQLFVDDYKRDTSVIKEILSQPSRQDLDLIIGPLYRNGFAVAERFSAKNKIPLLSPLLTFQTASSNPYSIAANPTIESYGHQLANFINTKYDSCNVVLVHDNSKTDKSFSKGFKEVYANNRMNILQEYTHSKAAHAGKYMSFGMKNLVIVPSNDERTVNAVLYQVNDTIADKAASVFGIQSWLDLGNVNYKVWDTVDVHLLTPYYLNYDDSLIKQFVLMFRQRFAIEPDEYATRGYDQFMVMMSLLRDYGKEFVNSYGLPPVNSMHTSFELQKKNPKSALENGHLNLLRFHEFRFHKLQ
;
A
#
# COMPACT_ATOMS: atom_id res chain seq x y z
N MET A 1 10.57 -43.95 15.77
CA MET A 1 9.61 -42.94 15.29
C MET A 1 10.43 -41.80 14.74
N ASN A 2 10.44 -41.60 13.42
CA ASN A 2 11.09 -40.43 12.83
C ASN A 2 10.17 -39.23 13.08
N GLU A 3 10.69 -38.18 13.71
CA GLU A 3 9.98 -36.90 13.75
C GLU A 3 9.63 -36.45 12.33
N PRO A 4 8.43 -35.92 12.07
CA PRO A 4 8.10 -35.39 10.76
C PRO A 4 9.08 -34.25 10.43
N VAL A 5 9.83 -34.40 9.33
CA VAL A 5 10.74 -33.37 8.84
C VAL A 5 9.92 -32.11 8.57
N ALA A 6 10.16 -31.06 9.35
CA ALA A 6 9.50 -29.77 9.16
C ALA A 6 9.65 -29.32 7.69
N ARG A 7 8.50 -29.08 7.02
CA ARG A 7 8.46 -28.64 5.62
C ARG A 7 9.32 -27.38 5.46
N LYS A 8 10.22 -27.40 4.47
CA LYS A 8 11.04 -26.25 4.09
C LYS A 8 10.38 -25.53 2.92
N PHE A 9 10.00 -24.26 3.10
CA PHE A 9 9.38 -23.45 2.05
C PHE A 9 10.44 -22.85 1.14
N LYS A 10 10.28 -22.98 -0.18
CA LYS A 10 11.22 -22.44 -1.18
C LYS A 10 10.71 -21.11 -1.72
N VAL A 11 11.41 -20.03 -1.43
CA VAL A 11 11.01 -18.67 -1.81
C VAL A 11 12.05 -18.08 -2.74
N GLN A 12 11.62 -17.56 -3.89
CA GLN A 12 12.46 -16.78 -4.79
C GLN A 12 12.23 -15.29 -4.54
N LEU A 13 13.30 -14.56 -4.26
CA LEU A 13 13.31 -13.11 -4.17
C LEU A 13 14.04 -12.56 -5.41
N LEU A 14 13.33 -11.76 -6.20
CA LEU A 14 13.85 -11.09 -7.39
C LEU A 14 13.94 -9.60 -7.10
N LEU A 15 15.16 -9.08 -7.00
CA LEU A 15 15.40 -7.67 -6.68
C LEU A 15 16.38 -7.03 -7.69
N PRO A 16 16.22 -5.73 -8.01
CA PRO A 16 17.18 -4.98 -8.81
C PRO A 16 18.30 -4.45 -7.90
N LEU A 17 19.19 -5.34 -7.45
CA LEU A 17 20.26 -4.97 -6.53
C LEU A 17 21.42 -4.28 -7.26
N SER A 18 21.61 -4.55 -8.55
CA SER A 18 22.69 -4.00 -9.39
C SER A 18 24.04 -4.04 -8.67
N LEU A 19 24.38 -5.19 -8.07
CA LEU A 19 25.51 -5.33 -7.15
C LEU A 19 26.86 -5.01 -7.81
N ASP A 20 27.02 -5.45 -9.06
CA ASP A 20 28.28 -5.32 -9.81
C ASP A 20 28.51 -3.90 -10.36
N GLU A 21 27.46 -3.06 -10.39
CA GLU A 21 27.48 -1.72 -11.00
C GLU A 21 27.18 -0.64 -9.95
N ALA A 22 27.20 -0.98 -8.65
CA ALA A 22 26.73 -0.10 -7.57
C ALA A 22 27.41 1.29 -7.56
N THR A 23 28.68 1.37 -7.92
CA THR A 23 29.44 2.63 -7.99
C THR A 23 29.18 3.45 -9.25
N GLU A 24 28.54 2.85 -10.26
CA GLU A 24 28.30 3.46 -11.58
C GLU A 24 26.84 3.92 -11.76
N LEU A 25 25.94 3.49 -10.87
CA LEU A 25 24.53 3.84 -10.89
C LEU A 25 24.32 5.36 -10.80
N LYS A 26 23.35 5.85 -11.58
CA LYS A 26 22.97 7.27 -11.59
C LYS A 26 21.44 7.42 -11.53
N GLY A 27 20.99 8.57 -11.02
CA GLY A 27 19.59 8.97 -11.06
C GLY A 27 18.65 7.94 -10.43
N ALA A 28 17.67 7.47 -11.21
CA ALA A 28 16.63 6.56 -10.74
C ALA A 28 17.17 5.19 -10.33
N ASP A 29 18.28 4.71 -10.92
CA ASP A 29 18.81 3.38 -10.60
C ASP A 29 19.37 3.30 -9.17
N VAL A 30 19.99 4.38 -8.70
CA VAL A 30 20.43 4.49 -7.28
C VAL A 30 19.24 4.39 -6.33
N GLN A 31 18.11 5.03 -6.68
CA GLN A 31 16.91 4.98 -5.85
C GLN A 31 16.32 3.56 -5.80
N TRP A 32 16.23 2.89 -6.96
CA TRP A 32 15.73 1.51 -7.01
C TRP A 32 16.62 0.53 -6.26
N GLN A 33 17.94 0.68 -6.35
CA GLN A 33 18.87 -0.12 -5.58
C GLN A 33 18.65 0.10 -4.07
N LYS A 34 18.54 1.35 -3.61
CA LYS A 34 18.26 1.66 -2.19
C LYS A 34 16.99 0.99 -1.71
N ILE A 35 15.90 1.14 -2.46
CA ILE A 35 14.61 0.49 -2.17
C ILE A 35 14.78 -1.03 -2.07
N ALA A 36 15.47 -1.65 -3.03
CA ALA A 36 15.69 -3.08 -3.07
C ALA A 36 16.50 -3.60 -1.88
N VAL A 37 17.58 -2.90 -1.53
CA VAL A 37 18.43 -3.21 -0.37
C VAL A 37 17.64 -3.09 0.93
N SER A 38 16.92 -1.99 1.14
CA SER A 38 16.09 -1.80 2.33
C SER A 38 15.03 -2.89 2.45
N TYR A 39 14.32 -3.19 1.36
CA TYR A 39 13.32 -4.27 1.33
C TYR A 39 13.93 -5.63 1.69
N TYR A 40 15.12 -5.94 1.15
CA TYR A 40 15.85 -7.17 1.48
C TYR A 40 16.26 -7.22 2.97
N GLN A 41 16.74 -6.11 3.54
CA GLN A 41 17.09 -6.02 4.97
C GLN A 41 15.87 -6.29 5.87
N GLY A 42 14.69 -5.79 5.47
CA GLY A 42 13.41 -6.14 6.10
C GLY A 42 13.12 -7.64 6.10
N ILE A 43 13.27 -8.28 4.94
CA ILE A 43 13.10 -9.73 4.77
C ILE A 43 14.07 -10.52 5.66
N LEU A 44 15.33 -10.06 5.77
CA LEU A 44 16.33 -10.73 6.60
C LEU A 44 15.93 -10.76 8.08
N LEU A 45 15.34 -9.68 8.61
CA LEU A 45 14.82 -9.69 9.99
C LEU A 45 13.57 -10.57 10.15
N ALA A 46 12.72 -10.64 9.14
CA ALA A 46 11.57 -11.53 9.15
C ALA A 46 12.02 -13.01 9.13
N LEU A 47 13.03 -13.34 8.33
CA LEU A 47 13.65 -14.66 8.30
C LEU A 47 14.21 -15.06 9.67
N ASP A 48 14.99 -14.19 10.32
CA ASP A 48 15.50 -14.47 11.67
C ASP A 48 14.36 -14.78 12.66
N SER A 49 13.27 -14.02 12.56
CA SER A 49 12.09 -14.20 13.42
C SER A 49 11.38 -15.52 13.16
N LEU A 50 11.25 -15.91 11.89
CA LEU A 50 10.66 -17.18 11.45
C LEU A 50 11.53 -18.38 11.85
N GLU A 51 12.85 -18.29 11.70
CA GLU A 51 13.78 -19.35 12.09
C GLU A 51 13.72 -19.62 13.60
N ARG A 52 13.66 -18.57 14.43
CA ARG A 52 13.45 -18.71 15.88
C ARG A 52 12.11 -19.35 16.24
N SER A 53 11.09 -19.22 15.38
CA SER A 53 9.80 -19.89 15.55
C SER A 53 9.77 -21.34 15.02
N GLY A 54 10.89 -21.85 14.49
CA GLY A 54 11.00 -23.18 13.91
C GLY A 54 10.52 -23.30 12.46
N PHE A 55 10.15 -22.18 11.84
CA PHE A 55 9.70 -22.14 10.45
C PHE A 55 10.90 -22.14 9.49
N LYS A 56 10.99 -23.14 8.62
CA LYS A 56 12.16 -23.32 7.74
C LYS A 56 11.90 -22.74 6.35
N VAL A 57 12.73 -21.77 5.96
CA VAL A 57 12.69 -21.17 4.62
C VAL A 57 14.01 -21.41 3.89
N GLN A 58 13.93 -21.74 2.60
CA GLN A 58 15.02 -21.64 1.65
C GLN A 58 14.78 -20.40 0.79
N LEU A 59 15.54 -19.34 1.04
CA LEU A 59 15.46 -18.11 0.25
C LEU A 59 16.50 -18.14 -0.87
N PHE A 60 16.04 -18.05 -2.12
CA PHE A 60 16.87 -17.73 -3.27
C PHE A 60 16.82 -16.23 -3.50
N VAL A 61 17.97 -15.56 -3.57
CA VAL A 61 18.06 -14.12 -3.82
C VAL A 61 18.82 -13.93 -5.11
N ASP A 62 18.16 -13.40 -6.13
CA ASP A 62 18.79 -13.18 -7.43
C ASP A 62 18.64 -11.71 -7.84
N ASP A 63 19.78 -11.10 -8.18
CA ASP A 63 19.87 -9.76 -8.73
C ASP A 63 19.59 -9.80 -10.23
N TYR A 64 18.48 -9.23 -10.67
CA TYR A 64 18.14 -9.19 -12.09
C TYR A 64 18.53 -7.88 -12.78
N LYS A 65 19.12 -6.91 -12.06
CA LYS A 65 19.74 -5.68 -12.60
C LYS A 65 18.89 -4.73 -13.45
N ARG A 66 17.55 -4.87 -13.52
CA ARG A 66 16.79 -4.14 -14.56
C ARG A 66 16.24 -4.98 -15.69
N ASP A 67 16.83 -6.16 -15.88
CA ASP A 67 16.78 -6.89 -17.14
C ASP A 67 15.78 -8.05 -17.10
N THR A 68 14.80 -7.97 -17.99
CA THR A 68 13.80 -9.01 -18.18
C THR A 68 14.36 -10.33 -18.70
N SER A 69 15.50 -10.31 -19.39
CA SER A 69 16.17 -11.51 -19.90
C SER A 69 16.79 -12.31 -18.75
N VAL A 70 17.42 -11.62 -17.80
CA VAL A 70 17.97 -12.23 -16.58
C VAL A 70 16.88 -12.90 -15.75
N ILE A 71 15.70 -12.27 -15.62
CA ILE A 71 14.54 -12.90 -14.94
C ILE A 71 14.15 -14.22 -15.61
N LYS A 72 14.10 -14.28 -16.95
CA LYS A 72 13.78 -15.51 -17.68
C LYS A 72 14.82 -16.60 -17.42
N GLU A 73 16.10 -16.22 -17.44
CA GLU A 73 17.21 -17.14 -17.18
C GLU A 73 17.10 -17.73 -15.76
N ILE A 74 16.98 -16.89 -14.73
CA ILE A 74 16.82 -17.32 -13.34
C ILE A 74 15.64 -18.30 -13.19
N LEU A 75 14.47 -17.93 -13.70
CA LEU A 75 13.26 -18.75 -13.56
C LEU A 75 13.28 -20.02 -14.44
N SER A 76 14.15 -20.10 -15.44
CA SER A 76 14.33 -21.32 -16.25
C SER A 76 15.10 -22.42 -15.53
N GLN A 77 15.81 -22.09 -14.45
CA GLN A 77 16.67 -23.04 -13.75
C GLN A 77 15.84 -24.17 -13.10
N PRO A 78 16.33 -25.42 -13.08
CA PRO A 78 15.61 -26.55 -12.50
C PRO A 78 15.22 -26.35 -11.03
N SER A 79 16.06 -25.68 -10.26
CA SER A 79 15.82 -25.38 -8.84
C SER A 79 14.68 -24.38 -8.58
N ARG A 80 14.16 -23.72 -9.63
CA ARG A 80 13.08 -22.73 -9.56
C ARG A 80 11.72 -23.30 -9.99
N GLN A 81 11.66 -24.56 -10.41
CA GLN A 81 10.41 -25.16 -10.89
C GLN A 81 9.45 -25.57 -9.77
N ASP A 82 9.95 -25.75 -8.54
CA ASP A 82 9.17 -26.21 -7.38
C ASP A 82 9.11 -25.18 -6.23
N LEU A 83 9.12 -23.89 -6.57
CA LEU A 83 8.98 -22.81 -5.58
C LEU A 83 7.59 -22.79 -4.93
N ASP A 84 7.57 -22.33 -3.67
CA ASP A 84 6.34 -22.04 -2.93
C ASP A 84 5.87 -20.59 -3.11
N LEU A 85 6.79 -19.66 -3.39
CA LEU A 85 6.49 -18.24 -3.57
C LEU A 85 7.58 -17.55 -4.39
N ILE A 86 7.18 -16.57 -5.18
CA ILE A 86 8.06 -15.57 -5.79
C ILE A 86 7.69 -14.19 -5.22
N ILE A 87 8.68 -13.44 -4.76
CA ILE A 87 8.55 -12.05 -4.30
C ILE A 87 9.34 -11.15 -5.24
N GLY A 88 8.70 -10.08 -5.71
CA GLY A 88 9.20 -9.25 -6.79
C GLY A 88 8.89 -9.88 -8.16
N PRO A 89 9.39 -9.31 -9.27
CA PRO A 89 10.19 -8.09 -9.38
C PRO A 89 9.47 -6.81 -8.92
N LEU A 90 10.23 -5.76 -8.65
CA LEU A 90 9.71 -4.48 -8.13
C LEU A 90 9.05 -3.59 -9.19
N TYR A 91 9.22 -3.88 -10.48
CA TYR A 91 8.70 -3.06 -11.58
C TYR A 91 7.86 -3.86 -12.58
N ARG A 92 6.99 -3.13 -13.30
CA ARG A 92 5.95 -3.70 -14.17
C ARG A 92 6.48 -4.64 -15.25
N ASN A 93 7.55 -4.27 -15.94
CA ASN A 93 8.08 -5.05 -17.06
C ASN A 93 8.63 -6.41 -16.60
N GLY A 94 9.37 -6.43 -15.48
CA GLY A 94 9.89 -7.65 -14.87
C GLY A 94 8.79 -8.48 -14.27
N PHE A 95 7.84 -7.83 -13.59
CA PHE A 95 6.66 -8.48 -13.05
C PHE A 95 5.88 -9.23 -14.13
N ALA A 96 5.68 -8.63 -15.31
CA ALA A 96 4.98 -9.28 -16.43
C ALA A 96 5.69 -10.56 -16.94
N VAL A 97 7.02 -10.67 -16.80
CA VAL A 97 7.76 -11.89 -17.13
C VAL A 97 7.56 -12.95 -16.05
N ALA A 98 7.74 -12.59 -14.78
CA ALA A 98 7.52 -13.49 -13.65
C ALA A 98 6.06 -13.97 -13.58
N GLU A 99 5.11 -13.13 -13.95
CA GLU A 99 3.67 -13.41 -13.98
C GLU A 99 3.34 -14.57 -14.92
N ARG A 100 3.98 -14.64 -16.09
CA ARG A 100 3.80 -15.77 -17.03
C ARG A 100 4.31 -17.08 -16.45
N PHE A 101 5.47 -17.03 -15.78
CA PHE A 101 6.05 -18.20 -15.11
C PHE A 101 5.19 -18.66 -13.93
N SER A 102 4.76 -17.72 -13.09
CA SER A 102 3.85 -17.93 -11.97
C SER A 102 2.55 -18.58 -12.41
N ALA A 103 1.90 -18.06 -13.45
CA ALA A 103 0.66 -18.61 -13.98
C ALA A 103 0.84 -20.04 -14.51
N LYS A 104 1.92 -20.30 -15.27
CA LYS A 104 2.21 -21.62 -15.83
C LYS A 104 2.44 -22.67 -14.73
N ASN A 105 3.19 -22.31 -13.69
CA ASN A 105 3.63 -23.23 -12.65
C ASN A 105 2.75 -23.20 -11.39
N LYS A 106 1.71 -22.37 -11.36
CA LYS A 106 0.80 -22.21 -10.21
C LYS A 106 1.55 -21.83 -8.93
N ILE A 107 2.43 -20.84 -9.04
CA ILE A 107 3.27 -20.34 -7.95
C ILE A 107 2.78 -18.95 -7.56
N PRO A 108 2.38 -18.71 -6.30
CA PRO A 108 2.07 -17.37 -5.79
C PRO A 108 3.18 -16.36 -6.14
N LEU A 109 2.79 -15.19 -6.64
CA LEU A 109 3.69 -14.13 -7.06
C LEU A 109 3.29 -12.81 -6.40
N LEU A 110 4.06 -12.38 -5.42
CA LEU A 110 3.85 -11.10 -4.74
C LEU A 110 4.55 -9.96 -5.50
N SER A 111 3.79 -8.94 -5.87
CA SER A 111 4.33 -7.63 -6.22
C SER A 111 4.44 -6.76 -4.97
N PRO A 112 5.66 -6.38 -4.54
CA PRO A 112 5.84 -5.62 -3.31
C PRO A 112 5.36 -4.17 -3.39
N LEU A 113 5.52 -3.54 -4.55
CA LEU A 113 5.36 -2.08 -4.73
C LEU A 113 4.35 -1.70 -5.81
N LEU A 114 4.02 -2.59 -6.75
CA LEU A 114 3.11 -2.20 -7.83
C LEU A 114 1.69 -2.06 -7.29
N THR A 115 1.05 -0.98 -7.71
CA THR A 115 -0.40 -0.85 -7.69
C THR A 115 -0.91 -1.23 -9.07
N PHE A 116 -1.77 -2.24 -9.16
CA PHE A 116 -2.34 -2.66 -10.44
C PHE A 116 -3.36 -1.62 -10.92
N GLN A 117 -3.03 -0.85 -11.96
CA GLN A 117 -4.00 0.03 -12.62
C GLN A 117 -5.13 -0.76 -13.31
N THR A 118 -4.81 -1.97 -13.77
CA THR A 118 -5.75 -2.99 -14.20
C THR A 118 -5.37 -4.28 -13.49
N ALA A 119 -6.37 -4.90 -12.85
CA ALA A 119 -6.17 -6.16 -12.13
C ALA A 119 -5.45 -7.16 -13.03
N SER A 120 -4.38 -7.77 -12.52
CA SER A 120 -3.74 -8.88 -13.21
C SER A 120 -4.76 -10.00 -13.46
N SER A 121 -4.73 -10.58 -14.66
CA SER A 121 -5.54 -11.75 -15.01
C SER A 121 -4.88 -13.07 -14.59
N ASN A 122 -3.76 -13.01 -13.87
CA ASN A 122 -3.13 -14.17 -13.28
C ASN A 122 -3.69 -14.38 -11.85
N PRO A 123 -4.44 -15.46 -11.59
CA PRO A 123 -5.00 -15.72 -10.26
C PRO A 123 -3.97 -16.02 -9.18
N TYR A 124 -2.70 -16.28 -9.55
CA TYR A 124 -1.58 -16.49 -8.63
C TYR A 124 -0.83 -15.20 -8.28
N SER A 125 -1.17 -14.06 -8.89
CA SER A 125 -0.55 -12.77 -8.57
C SER A 125 -1.18 -12.14 -7.32
N ILE A 126 -0.36 -11.41 -6.58
CA ILE A 126 -0.73 -10.72 -5.35
C ILE A 126 -0.18 -9.29 -5.43
N ALA A 127 -1.00 -8.28 -5.25
CA ALA A 127 -0.54 -6.90 -5.02
C ALA A 127 -0.62 -6.56 -3.54
N ALA A 128 0.50 -6.15 -2.96
CA ALA A 128 0.57 -5.69 -1.58
C ALA A 128 -0.09 -4.32 -1.36
N ASN A 129 -0.30 -3.54 -2.43
CA ASN A 129 -0.80 -2.18 -2.36
C ASN A 129 -2.22 -2.06 -2.95
N PRO A 130 -3.09 -1.27 -2.32
CA PRO A 130 -4.44 -1.00 -2.82
C PRO A 130 -4.42 -0.15 -4.09
N THR A 131 -5.43 -0.36 -4.95
CA THR A 131 -5.66 0.49 -6.12
C THR A 131 -6.23 1.84 -5.72
N ILE A 132 -6.01 2.89 -6.51
CA ILE A 132 -6.60 4.22 -6.26
C ILE A 132 -8.15 4.16 -6.23
N GLU A 133 -8.76 3.26 -7.01
CA GLU A 133 -10.19 2.97 -6.92
C GLU A 133 -10.59 2.48 -5.51
N SER A 134 -9.78 1.59 -4.91
CA SER A 134 -9.97 1.09 -3.54
C SER A 134 -9.87 2.19 -2.48
N TYR A 135 -9.13 3.28 -2.71
CA TYR A 135 -9.14 4.44 -1.80
C TYR A 135 -10.52 5.09 -1.77
N GLY A 136 -11.14 5.27 -2.94
CA GLY A 136 -12.50 5.77 -3.05
C GLY A 136 -13.52 4.86 -2.36
N HIS A 137 -13.44 3.54 -2.59
CA HIS A 137 -14.32 2.56 -1.93
C HIS A 137 -14.22 2.63 -0.41
N GLN A 138 -12.99 2.66 0.12
CA GLN A 138 -12.77 2.67 1.58
C GLN A 138 -13.23 3.97 2.23
N LEU A 139 -12.93 5.13 1.63
CA LEU A 139 -13.42 6.39 2.18
C LEU A 139 -14.96 6.44 2.17
N ALA A 140 -15.60 5.98 1.10
CA ALA A 140 -17.05 5.92 1.02
C ALA A 140 -17.65 4.98 2.08
N ASN A 141 -17.07 3.79 2.28
CA ASN A 141 -17.48 2.85 3.33
C ASN A 141 -17.33 3.45 4.73
N PHE A 142 -16.18 4.09 5.01
CA PHE A 142 -15.95 4.78 6.27
C PHE A 142 -16.99 5.88 6.52
N ILE A 143 -17.25 6.72 5.53
CA ILE A 143 -18.22 7.82 5.66
C ILE A 143 -19.63 7.28 5.89
N ASN A 144 -20.06 6.29 5.10
CA ASN A 144 -21.37 5.66 5.24
C ASN A 144 -21.57 4.94 6.57
N THR A 145 -20.49 4.44 7.19
CA THR A 145 -20.54 3.76 8.49
C THR A 145 -20.50 4.77 9.64
N LYS A 146 -19.74 5.85 9.51
CA LYS A 146 -19.49 6.81 10.59
C LYS A 146 -20.54 7.92 10.69
N TYR A 147 -21.13 8.33 9.57
CA TYR A 147 -22.00 9.51 9.51
C TYR A 147 -23.40 9.15 9.00
N ASP A 148 -24.42 9.37 9.84
CA ASP A 148 -25.82 9.20 9.47
C ASP A 148 -26.29 10.26 8.46
N SER A 149 -25.73 11.48 8.55
CA SER A 149 -25.97 12.57 7.60
C SER A 149 -24.77 13.51 7.53
N CYS A 150 -24.32 13.81 6.32
CA CYS A 150 -23.24 14.75 6.06
C CYS A 150 -23.37 15.38 4.66
N ASN A 151 -22.64 16.48 4.45
CA ASN A 151 -22.46 17.08 3.13
C ASN A 151 -21.06 16.75 2.63
N VAL A 152 -20.97 16.01 1.52
CA VAL A 152 -19.69 15.67 0.89
C VAL A 152 -19.44 16.62 -0.29
N VAL A 153 -18.28 17.26 -0.26
CA VAL A 153 -17.78 18.11 -1.34
C VAL A 153 -16.53 17.45 -1.92
N LEU A 154 -16.65 16.84 -3.09
CA LEU A 154 -15.56 16.18 -3.81
C LEU A 154 -14.93 17.14 -4.82
N VAL A 155 -13.68 17.54 -4.59
CA VAL A 155 -12.92 18.43 -5.48
C VAL A 155 -11.82 17.64 -6.17
N HIS A 156 -11.89 17.54 -7.50
CA HIS A 156 -10.97 16.71 -8.29
C HIS A 156 -10.36 17.46 -9.48
N ASP A 157 -9.20 17.06 -9.95
CA ASP A 157 -8.47 17.71 -11.04
C ASP A 157 -8.67 17.08 -12.43
N ASN A 158 -9.50 16.02 -12.53
CA ASN A 158 -9.74 15.21 -13.74
C ASN A 158 -8.54 14.38 -14.22
N SER A 159 -7.47 14.29 -13.42
CA SER A 159 -6.38 13.35 -13.65
C SER A 159 -6.86 11.90 -13.64
N LYS A 160 -6.01 10.99 -14.11
CA LYS A 160 -6.31 9.56 -14.09
C LYS A 160 -6.52 9.05 -12.65
N THR A 161 -5.73 9.55 -11.70
CA THR A 161 -5.81 9.21 -10.28
C THR A 161 -7.16 9.64 -9.73
N ASP A 162 -7.50 10.91 -9.87
CA ASP A 162 -8.75 11.49 -9.40
C ASP A 162 -9.98 10.80 -9.99
N LYS A 163 -9.98 10.53 -11.31
CA LYS A 163 -11.06 9.78 -11.96
C LYS A 163 -11.22 8.37 -11.38
N SER A 164 -10.12 7.67 -11.12
CA SER A 164 -10.15 6.34 -10.51
C SER A 164 -10.69 6.39 -9.08
N PHE A 165 -10.26 7.36 -8.29
CA PHE A 165 -10.72 7.57 -6.93
C PHE A 165 -12.22 7.91 -6.91
N SER A 166 -12.64 8.93 -7.66
CA SER A 166 -14.03 9.39 -7.73
C SER A 166 -14.97 8.30 -8.24
N LYS A 167 -14.51 7.45 -9.16
CA LYS A 167 -15.25 6.26 -9.61
C LYS A 167 -15.53 5.32 -8.44
N GLY A 168 -14.48 4.86 -7.74
CA GLY A 168 -14.64 3.96 -6.60
C GLY A 168 -15.50 4.59 -5.49
N PHE A 169 -15.27 5.86 -5.17
CA PHE A 169 -16.07 6.57 -4.17
C PHE A 169 -17.57 6.55 -4.50
N LYS A 170 -17.94 6.88 -5.75
CA LYS A 170 -19.35 6.96 -6.17
C LYS A 170 -20.05 5.60 -6.25
N GLU A 171 -19.33 4.53 -6.60
CA GLU A 171 -19.87 3.16 -6.63
C GLU A 171 -20.42 2.72 -5.27
N VAL A 172 -19.79 3.15 -4.17
CA VAL A 172 -20.18 2.79 -2.79
C VAL A 172 -21.07 3.86 -2.15
N TYR A 173 -20.74 5.14 -2.33
CA TYR A 173 -21.42 6.24 -1.65
C TYR A 173 -22.89 6.40 -2.06
N ALA A 174 -23.23 6.11 -3.33
CA ALA A 174 -24.58 6.28 -3.88
C ALA A 174 -25.68 5.46 -3.16
N ASN A 175 -25.30 4.50 -2.30
CA ASN A 175 -26.25 3.67 -1.57
C ASN A 175 -26.87 4.34 -0.32
N ASN A 176 -26.43 5.55 0.08
CA ASN A 176 -26.98 6.27 1.22
C ASN A 176 -27.84 7.48 0.80
N ARG A 177 -29.14 7.46 1.10
CA ARG A 177 -30.14 8.46 0.67
C ARG A 177 -30.14 9.77 1.47
N MET A 178 -29.44 9.84 2.60
CA MET A 178 -29.46 11.00 3.54
C MET A 178 -28.32 11.99 3.30
N ASN A 179 -27.43 11.66 2.37
CA ASN A 179 -26.13 12.25 2.19
C ASN A 179 -26.10 13.06 0.88
N ILE A 180 -25.62 14.30 0.94
CA ILE A 180 -25.48 15.16 -0.25
C ILE A 180 -24.07 14.94 -0.81
N LEU A 181 -23.96 14.62 -2.11
CA LEU A 181 -22.69 14.60 -2.84
C LEU A 181 -22.67 15.73 -3.86
N GLN A 182 -21.69 16.62 -3.72
CA GLN A 182 -21.41 17.65 -4.71
C GLN A 182 -20.01 17.43 -5.29
N GLU A 183 -19.90 17.29 -6.60
CA GLU A 183 -18.65 16.99 -7.32
C GLU A 183 -18.23 18.19 -8.18
N TYR A 184 -16.97 18.62 -8.03
CA TYR A 184 -16.43 19.79 -8.70
C TYR A 184 -15.00 19.60 -9.19
N THR A 185 -14.67 20.29 -10.28
CA THR A 185 -13.32 20.34 -10.83
C THR A 185 -12.41 21.30 -10.06
N HIS A 186 -11.09 21.12 -10.18
CA HIS A 186 -10.06 21.96 -9.53
C HIS A 186 -10.24 23.47 -9.78
N SER A 187 -10.83 23.88 -10.90
CA SER A 187 -11.17 25.29 -11.18
C SER A 187 -12.11 25.91 -10.14
N LYS A 188 -12.81 25.08 -9.35
CA LYS A 188 -13.69 25.48 -8.25
C LYS A 188 -13.05 25.25 -6.86
N ALA A 189 -11.79 24.82 -6.77
CA ALA A 189 -11.10 24.56 -5.51
C ALA A 189 -11.12 25.77 -4.56
N ALA A 190 -10.80 26.95 -5.08
CA ALA A 190 -10.87 28.22 -4.33
C ALA A 190 -12.29 28.66 -3.95
N HIS A 191 -13.31 27.87 -4.30
CA HIS A 191 -14.71 28.12 -3.97
C HIS A 191 -15.33 26.98 -3.15
N ALA A 192 -14.54 26.01 -2.66
CA ALA A 192 -15.01 24.85 -1.90
C ALA A 192 -15.98 25.23 -0.76
N GLY A 193 -15.70 26.33 -0.06
CA GLY A 193 -16.54 26.86 1.04
C GLY A 193 -17.96 27.26 0.63
N LYS A 194 -18.19 27.63 -0.64
CA LYS A 194 -19.55 27.92 -1.16
C LYS A 194 -20.43 26.69 -1.25
N TYR A 195 -19.81 25.51 -1.38
CA TYR A 195 -20.51 24.22 -1.50
C TYR A 195 -20.66 23.49 -0.17
N MET A 196 -20.08 24.05 0.90
CA MET A 196 -20.29 23.60 2.26
C MET A 196 -21.64 24.10 2.79
N SER A 197 -22.28 23.30 3.63
CA SER A 197 -23.59 23.55 4.23
C SER A 197 -23.47 23.97 5.70
N PHE A 198 -24.38 24.83 6.14
CA PHE A 198 -24.53 25.19 7.56
C PHE A 198 -25.29 24.10 8.32
N GLY A 199 -25.05 23.99 9.63
CA GLY A 199 -25.81 23.10 10.52
C GLY A 199 -25.57 21.60 10.34
N MET A 200 -24.62 21.20 9.48
CA MET A 200 -24.24 19.81 9.25
C MET A 200 -22.73 19.67 9.07
N LYS A 201 -22.18 18.48 9.31
CA LYS A 201 -20.76 18.20 9.10
C LYS A 201 -20.47 18.17 7.60
N ASN A 202 -19.47 18.94 7.17
CA ASN A 202 -18.94 18.93 5.81
C ASN A 202 -17.72 18.01 5.73
N LEU A 203 -17.68 17.14 4.73
CA LEU A 203 -16.55 16.28 4.43
C LEU A 203 -16.02 16.67 3.06
N VAL A 204 -14.90 17.39 3.04
CA VAL A 204 -14.30 17.90 1.80
C VAL A 204 -13.23 16.91 1.35
N ILE A 205 -13.44 16.27 0.20
CA ILE A 205 -12.58 15.20 -0.30
C ILE A 205 -11.77 15.73 -1.47
N VAL A 206 -10.45 15.57 -1.41
CA VAL A 206 -9.50 16.10 -2.37
C VAL A 206 -8.46 15.01 -2.70
N PRO A 207 -8.74 14.13 -3.69
CA PRO A 207 -7.82 13.05 -4.07
C PRO A 207 -6.65 13.51 -4.96
N SER A 208 -6.49 14.82 -5.15
CA SER A 208 -5.48 15.40 -6.04
C SER A 208 -4.08 15.41 -5.44
N ASN A 209 -3.08 15.29 -6.32
CA ASN A 209 -1.66 15.46 -6.03
C ASN A 209 -1.14 16.86 -6.40
N ASP A 210 -1.96 17.72 -7.01
CA ASP A 210 -1.55 19.07 -7.40
C ASP A 210 -1.57 20.00 -6.17
N GLU A 211 -0.37 20.39 -5.72
CA GLU A 211 -0.17 21.20 -4.52
C GLU A 211 -1.02 22.49 -4.52
N ARG A 212 -1.20 23.12 -5.68
CA ARG A 212 -2.01 24.35 -5.80
C ARG A 212 -3.48 24.07 -5.54
N THR A 213 -4.02 22.98 -6.10
CA THR A 213 -5.40 22.54 -5.86
C THR A 213 -5.61 22.19 -4.39
N VAL A 214 -4.70 21.41 -3.81
CA VAL A 214 -4.76 21.03 -2.39
C VAL A 214 -4.77 22.26 -1.50
N ASN A 215 -3.80 23.16 -1.66
CA ASN A 215 -3.69 24.37 -0.85
C ASN A 215 -4.88 25.31 -1.06
N ALA A 216 -5.38 25.48 -2.29
CA ALA A 216 -6.56 26.30 -2.55
C ALA A 216 -7.80 25.79 -1.81
N VAL A 217 -8.02 24.48 -1.74
CA VAL A 217 -9.13 23.90 -0.95
C VAL A 217 -8.89 24.12 0.54
N LEU A 218 -7.70 23.81 1.06
CA LEU A 218 -7.39 23.91 2.49
C LEU A 218 -7.60 25.33 3.02
N TYR A 219 -7.08 26.35 2.33
CA TYR A 219 -7.28 27.75 2.74
C TYR A 219 -8.74 28.17 2.64
N GLN A 220 -9.44 27.77 1.57
CA GLN A 220 -10.86 28.12 1.43
C GLN A 220 -11.74 27.46 2.51
N VAL A 221 -11.43 26.22 2.91
CA VAL A 221 -12.12 25.55 4.02
C VAL A 221 -11.80 26.25 5.33
N ASN A 222 -10.53 26.58 5.59
CA ASN A 222 -10.10 27.31 6.78
C ASN A 222 -10.84 28.64 6.96
N ASP A 223 -11.04 29.40 5.89
CA ASP A 223 -11.74 30.68 5.94
C ASP A 223 -13.24 30.54 6.22
N THR A 224 -13.82 29.36 5.99
CA THR A 224 -15.26 29.09 6.14
C THR A 224 -15.58 28.27 7.39
N ILE A 225 -14.58 27.66 8.03
CA ILE A 225 -14.81 26.59 9.02
C ILE A 225 -15.49 27.07 10.31
N ALA A 226 -15.33 28.35 10.67
CA ALA A 226 -15.97 28.96 11.83
C ALA A 226 -17.51 28.88 11.74
N ASP A 227 -18.04 28.98 10.52
CA ASP A 227 -19.47 28.96 10.24
C ASP A 227 -19.97 27.56 9.82
N LYS A 228 -19.07 26.76 9.24
CA LYS A 228 -19.40 25.48 8.60
C LYS A 228 -18.37 24.42 8.99
N ALA A 229 -18.67 23.67 10.05
CA ALA A 229 -17.80 22.61 10.54
C ALA A 229 -17.41 21.64 9.41
N ALA A 230 -16.11 21.36 9.28
CA ALA A 230 -15.55 20.57 8.18
C ALA A 230 -14.50 19.56 8.66
N SER A 231 -14.24 18.55 7.84
CA SER A 231 -13.01 17.75 7.85
C SER A 231 -12.55 17.60 6.40
N VAL A 232 -11.25 17.66 6.15
CA VAL A 232 -10.68 17.52 4.81
C VAL A 232 -10.01 16.16 4.66
N PHE A 233 -10.34 15.42 3.60
CA PHE A 233 -9.78 14.10 3.31
C PHE A 233 -8.88 14.16 2.07
N GLY A 234 -7.63 13.75 2.24
CA GLY A 234 -6.63 13.61 1.17
C GLY A 234 -6.08 12.20 1.05
N ILE A 235 -5.03 12.05 0.25
CA ILE A 235 -4.33 10.78 0.00
C ILE A 235 -2.85 10.88 0.37
N GLN A 236 -2.16 9.73 0.47
CA GLN A 236 -0.77 9.64 0.95
C GLN A 236 0.21 10.63 0.31
N SER A 237 0.06 10.94 -0.98
CA SER A 237 0.92 11.88 -1.71
C SER A 237 0.97 13.29 -1.11
N TRP A 238 0.03 13.65 -0.24
CA TRP A 238 0.04 14.90 0.50
C TRP A 238 1.27 15.03 1.42
N LEU A 239 1.87 13.90 1.80
CA LEU A 239 3.10 13.86 2.57
C LEU A 239 4.33 14.33 1.77
N ASP A 240 4.24 14.34 0.44
CA ASP A 240 5.32 14.77 -0.46
C ASP A 240 5.19 16.24 -0.89
N LEU A 241 4.16 16.96 -0.41
CA LEU A 241 3.94 18.36 -0.75
C LEU A 241 5.03 19.24 -0.12
N GLY A 242 5.58 20.18 -0.90
CA GLY A 242 6.70 21.00 -0.49
C GLY A 242 6.29 22.20 0.37
N ASN A 243 5.12 22.79 0.09
CA ASN A 243 4.63 23.97 0.81
C ASN A 243 3.31 23.67 1.52
N VAL A 244 3.44 23.27 2.79
CA VAL A 244 2.31 22.88 3.65
C VAL A 244 2.23 23.77 4.89
N ASN A 245 1.03 24.29 5.16
CA ASN A 245 0.72 24.96 6.42
C ASN A 245 0.04 23.99 7.39
N TYR A 246 0.82 23.37 8.27
CA TYR A 246 0.30 22.37 9.23
C TYR A 246 -0.68 22.95 10.25
N LYS A 247 -0.63 24.25 10.55
CA LYS A 247 -1.66 24.89 11.39
C LYS A 247 -3.01 24.88 10.70
N VAL A 248 -3.04 25.11 9.38
CA VAL A 248 -4.26 24.98 8.58
C VAL A 248 -4.73 23.53 8.57
N TRP A 249 -3.82 22.56 8.42
CA TRP A 249 -4.19 21.13 8.45
C TRP A 249 -4.89 20.73 9.75
N ASP A 250 -4.36 21.17 10.89
CA ASP A 250 -4.95 20.91 12.20
C ASP A 250 -6.30 21.64 12.34
N THR A 251 -6.38 22.90 11.88
CA THR A 251 -7.61 23.71 11.94
C THR A 251 -8.74 23.09 11.11
N VAL A 252 -8.45 22.61 9.90
CA VAL A 252 -9.46 22.02 8.99
C VAL A 252 -9.64 20.51 9.17
N ASP A 253 -9.05 19.94 10.23
CA ASP A 253 -9.21 18.54 10.62
C ASP A 253 -8.85 17.59 9.46
N VAL A 254 -7.61 17.70 8.97
CA VAL A 254 -7.10 16.90 7.84
C VAL A 254 -7.01 15.42 8.20
N HIS A 255 -7.47 14.60 7.29
CA HIS A 255 -7.38 13.15 7.30
C HIS A 255 -6.72 12.64 6.03
N LEU A 256 -5.85 11.64 6.13
CA LEU A 256 -5.20 11.02 4.97
C LEU A 256 -5.47 9.52 4.91
N LEU A 257 -5.79 9.03 3.71
CA LEU A 257 -5.78 7.61 3.41
C LEU A 257 -4.38 7.20 2.95
N THR A 258 -3.80 6.17 3.60
CA THR A 258 -2.45 5.69 3.27
C THR A 258 -2.29 4.18 3.45
N PRO A 259 -1.61 3.48 2.54
CA PRO A 259 -1.29 2.06 2.65
C PRO A 259 -0.16 1.81 3.66
N TYR A 260 0.47 2.86 4.18
CA TYR A 260 1.62 2.77 5.07
C TYR A 260 1.54 3.81 6.19
N TYR A 261 1.63 3.36 7.43
CA TYR A 261 1.77 4.19 8.62
C TYR A 261 2.48 3.42 9.73
N LEU A 262 3.46 4.03 10.37
CA LEU A 262 4.10 3.48 11.57
C LEU A 262 3.77 4.33 12.79
N ASN A 263 3.25 3.68 13.82
CA ASN A 263 3.15 4.24 15.15
C ASN A 263 4.44 3.97 15.93
N TYR A 264 5.34 4.94 15.99
CA TYR A 264 6.61 4.79 16.72
C TYR A 264 6.44 4.65 18.24
N ASP A 265 5.24 4.84 18.80
CA ASP A 265 4.96 4.55 20.20
C ASP A 265 4.69 3.06 20.47
N ASP A 266 4.39 2.28 19.42
CA ASP A 266 4.13 0.84 19.52
C ASP A 266 5.40 0.06 19.91
N SER A 267 5.25 -0.86 20.86
CA SER A 267 6.35 -1.70 21.35
C SER A 267 6.97 -2.61 20.29
N LEU A 268 6.17 -3.16 19.38
CA LEU A 268 6.63 -4.02 18.29
C LEU A 268 7.45 -3.22 17.29
N ILE A 269 6.99 -2.00 16.96
CA ILE A 269 7.71 -1.09 16.06
C ILE A 269 9.03 -0.65 16.69
N LYS A 270 9.03 -0.28 17.99
CA LYS A 270 10.26 0.01 18.74
C LYS A 270 11.24 -1.17 18.70
N GLN A 271 10.75 -2.40 18.90
CA GLN A 271 11.58 -3.60 18.85
C GLN A 271 12.16 -3.83 17.45
N PHE A 272 11.35 -3.69 16.39
CA PHE A 272 11.82 -3.78 15.02
C PHE A 272 12.93 -2.78 14.73
N VAL A 273 12.74 -1.51 15.09
CA VAL A 273 13.75 -0.45 14.94
C VAL A 273 15.04 -0.80 15.67
N LEU A 274 14.96 -1.30 16.91
CA LEU A 274 16.14 -1.73 17.67
C LEU A 274 16.88 -2.89 17.00
N MET A 275 16.16 -3.93 16.55
CA MET A 275 16.76 -5.05 15.82
C MET A 275 17.42 -4.61 14.52
N PHE A 276 16.78 -3.69 13.79
CA PHE A 276 17.29 -3.16 12.54
C PHE A 276 18.58 -2.36 12.74
N ARG A 277 18.61 -1.45 13.73
CA ARG A 277 19.82 -0.70 14.11
C ARG A 277 20.95 -1.62 14.56
N GLN A 278 20.65 -2.64 15.36
CA GLN A 278 21.64 -3.61 15.82
C GLN A 278 22.26 -4.40 14.68
N ARG A 279 21.47 -4.78 13.67
CA ARG A 279 21.95 -5.61 12.55
C ARG A 279 22.62 -4.81 11.44
N PHE A 280 22.12 -3.61 11.13
CA PHE A 280 22.53 -2.86 9.93
C PHE A 280 23.18 -1.49 10.23
N ALA A 281 23.20 -1.06 11.49
CA ALA A 281 23.77 0.22 11.93
C ALA A 281 23.19 1.47 11.23
N ILE A 282 21.93 1.38 10.78
CA ILE A 282 21.18 2.46 10.13
C ILE A 282 19.72 2.46 10.62
N GLU A 283 18.97 3.52 10.30
CA GLU A 283 17.51 3.56 10.53
C GLU A 283 16.76 2.75 9.47
N PRO A 284 15.69 2.03 9.84
CA PRO A 284 14.80 1.44 8.85
C PRO A 284 14.01 2.52 8.12
N ASP A 285 13.88 2.37 6.80
CA ASP A 285 12.93 3.15 6.01
C ASP A 285 11.60 2.40 5.82
N GLU A 286 10.69 2.96 5.03
CA GLU A 286 9.41 2.32 4.74
C GLU A 286 9.57 0.95 4.05
N TYR A 287 10.58 0.79 3.21
CA TYR A 287 10.77 -0.40 2.41
C TYR A 287 11.31 -1.56 3.25
N ALA A 288 12.16 -1.27 4.23
CA ALA A 288 12.55 -2.25 5.24
C ALA A 288 11.35 -2.79 6.02
N THR A 289 10.46 -1.90 6.45
CA THR A 289 9.27 -2.34 7.20
C THR A 289 8.31 -3.13 6.31
N ARG A 290 8.07 -2.67 5.06
CA ARG A 290 7.26 -3.38 4.08
C ARG A 290 7.84 -4.76 3.77
N GLY A 291 9.16 -4.88 3.64
CA GLY A 291 9.85 -6.15 3.42
C GLY A 291 9.64 -7.15 4.54
N TYR A 292 9.75 -6.68 5.79
CA TYR A 292 9.46 -7.51 6.96
C TYR A 292 8.00 -7.98 6.97
N ASP A 293 7.06 -7.03 6.91
CA ASP A 293 5.63 -7.30 7.05
C ASP A 293 5.11 -8.21 5.92
N GLN A 294 5.43 -7.88 4.67
CA GLN A 294 4.99 -8.67 3.52
C GLN A 294 5.53 -10.09 3.57
N PHE A 295 6.80 -10.28 3.98
CA PHE A 295 7.38 -11.61 4.09
C PHE A 295 6.70 -12.43 5.19
N MET A 296 6.52 -11.84 6.38
CA MET A 296 5.83 -12.49 7.50
C MET A 296 4.41 -12.94 7.10
N VAL A 297 3.65 -12.06 6.43
CA VAL A 297 2.27 -12.35 5.99
C VAL A 297 2.24 -13.45 4.93
N MET A 298 3.14 -13.40 3.93
CA MET A 298 3.18 -14.46 2.92
C MET A 298 3.57 -15.82 3.54
N MET A 299 4.52 -15.83 4.48
CA MET A 299 4.91 -17.07 5.16
C MET A 299 3.79 -17.63 6.04
N SER A 300 3.03 -16.77 6.74
CA SER A 300 1.86 -17.23 7.51
C SER A 300 0.78 -17.81 6.60
N LEU A 301 0.47 -17.16 5.47
CA LEU A 301 -0.52 -17.68 4.53
C LEU A 301 -0.09 -19.01 3.89
N LEU A 302 1.19 -19.16 3.54
CA LEU A 302 1.73 -20.43 3.03
C LEU A 302 1.71 -21.54 4.08
N ARG A 303 1.99 -21.21 5.34
CA ARG A 303 1.92 -22.16 6.46
C ARG A 303 0.49 -22.69 6.64
N ASP A 304 -0.47 -21.77 6.68
CA ASP A 304 -1.83 -22.07 7.12
C ASP A 304 -2.71 -22.63 5.98
N TYR A 305 -2.44 -22.22 4.74
CA TYR A 305 -3.29 -22.55 3.58
C TYR A 305 -2.53 -23.19 2.40
N GLY A 306 -1.19 -23.27 2.45
CA GLY A 306 -0.38 -23.70 1.30
C GLY A 306 -0.49 -22.74 0.11
N LYS A 307 0.03 -23.12 -1.06
CA LYS A 307 0.08 -22.25 -2.26
C LYS A 307 -1.30 -21.84 -2.78
N GLU A 308 -2.33 -22.59 -2.44
CA GLU A 308 -3.71 -22.38 -2.92
C GLU A 308 -4.43 -21.22 -2.23
N PHE A 309 -3.81 -20.56 -1.22
CA PHE A 309 -4.39 -19.38 -0.59
C PHE A 309 -4.75 -18.28 -1.60
N VAL A 310 -3.99 -18.18 -2.70
CA VAL A 310 -4.25 -17.23 -3.79
C VAL A 310 -5.58 -17.48 -4.52
N ASN A 311 -6.15 -18.67 -4.34
CA ASN A 311 -7.46 -19.06 -4.89
C ASN A 311 -8.59 -18.91 -3.88
N SER A 312 -8.30 -18.58 -2.61
CA SER A 312 -9.29 -18.44 -1.56
C SER A 312 -10.07 -17.12 -1.67
N TYR A 313 -11.32 -17.17 -1.21
CA TYR A 313 -12.17 -16.00 -0.98
C TYR A 313 -12.33 -15.80 0.53
N GLY A 314 -12.29 -14.54 0.98
CA GLY A 314 -12.51 -14.22 2.40
C GLY A 314 -11.37 -14.68 3.32
N LEU A 315 -10.11 -14.55 2.88
CA LEU A 315 -8.97 -14.72 3.78
C LEU A 315 -9.11 -13.77 4.97
N PRO A 316 -8.80 -14.22 6.20
CA PRO A 316 -8.85 -13.34 7.36
C PRO A 316 -7.85 -12.19 7.20
N PRO A 317 -8.17 -10.96 7.64
CA PRO A 317 -7.22 -9.87 7.69
C PRO A 317 -5.99 -10.25 8.52
N VAL A 318 -4.80 -9.91 8.03
CA VAL A 318 -3.55 -10.09 8.79
C VAL A 318 -3.00 -8.73 9.18
N ASN A 319 -3.07 -8.40 10.47
CA ASN A 319 -2.53 -7.15 11.00
C ASN A 319 -1.00 -7.21 11.05
N SER A 320 -0.35 -6.15 10.58
CA SER A 320 1.10 -6.01 10.51
C SER A 320 1.54 -4.65 11.05
N MET A 321 2.84 -4.35 11.07
CA MET A 321 3.33 -3.11 11.68
C MET A 321 2.88 -1.86 10.91
N HIS A 322 3.00 -1.84 9.58
CA HIS A 322 2.67 -0.65 8.79
C HIS A 322 1.22 -0.56 8.31
N THR A 323 0.54 -1.71 8.25
CA THR A 323 -0.79 -1.85 7.63
C THR A 323 -1.40 -3.20 7.98
N SER A 324 -2.69 -3.35 7.69
CA SER A 324 -3.34 -4.66 7.65
C SER A 324 -3.38 -5.18 6.22
N PHE A 325 -3.29 -6.50 6.05
CA PHE A 325 -3.41 -7.17 4.76
C PHE A 325 -4.80 -7.80 4.65
N GLU A 326 -5.70 -7.08 3.98
CA GLU A 326 -7.03 -7.55 3.63
C GLU A 326 -7.02 -7.99 2.17
N LEU A 327 -6.47 -9.17 1.90
CA LEU A 327 -6.29 -9.67 0.54
C LEU A 327 -7.63 -10.13 -0.06
N GLN A 328 -8.05 -9.49 -1.14
CA GLN A 328 -9.34 -9.73 -1.79
C GLN A 328 -9.17 -10.00 -3.29
N LYS A 329 -10.07 -10.82 -3.86
CA LYS A 329 -10.17 -11.05 -5.30
C LYS A 329 -11.40 -10.36 -5.86
N LYS A 330 -11.26 -9.69 -6.99
CA LYS A 330 -12.40 -9.15 -7.75
C LYS A 330 -13.21 -10.28 -8.43
N ASN A 331 -12.55 -11.32 -8.93
CA ASN A 331 -13.18 -12.49 -9.56
C ASN A 331 -12.21 -13.70 -9.58
N PRO A 332 -12.63 -14.90 -10.00
CA PRO A 332 -11.78 -16.10 -9.91
C PRO A 332 -10.47 -16.02 -10.69
N LYS A 333 -10.43 -15.18 -11.73
CA LYS A 333 -9.25 -14.99 -12.60
C LYS A 333 -8.40 -13.79 -12.20
N SER A 334 -8.84 -12.96 -11.26
CA SER A 334 -8.07 -11.79 -10.84
C SER A 334 -6.95 -12.17 -9.88
N ALA A 335 -5.93 -11.33 -9.78
CA ALA A 335 -5.00 -11.32 -8.65
C ALA A 335 -5.73 -11.14 -7.30
N LEU A 336 -5.04 -11.49 -6.22
CA LEU A 336 -5.32 -10.95 -4.88
C LEU A 336 -4.77 -9.53 -4.79
N GLU A 337 -5.54 -8.63 -4.21
CA GLU A 337 -5.13 -7.24 -3.98
C GLU A 337 -5.35 -6.92 -2.51
N ASN A 338 -4.37 -6.28 -1.86
CA ASN A 338 -4.60 -5.73 -0.52
C ASN A 338 -5.60 -4.58 -0.62
N GLY A 339 -6.76 -4.76 -0.01
CA GLY A 339 -7.84 -3.80 0.00
C GLY A 339 -7.79 -2.80 1.15
N HIS A 340 -6.83 -2.89 2.08
CA HIS A 340 -6.78 -2.06 3.29
C HIS A 340 -5.99 -0.75 3.11
N LEU A 341 -6.47 0.31 3.75
CA LEU A 341 -5.78 1.59 3.95
C LEU A 341 -5.92 2.00 5.41
N ASN A 342 -4.83 2.54 5.96
CA ASN A 342 -4.90 3.27 7.22
C ASN A 342 -5.61 4.61 6.98
N LEU A 343 -6.53 4.96 7.87
CA LEU A 343 -7.09 6.31 7.93
C LEU A 343 -6.41 7.08 9.05
N LEU A 344 -5.64 8.10 8.68
CA LEU A 344 -4.91 8.94 9.63
C LEU A 344 -5.63 10.26 9.82
N ARG A 345 -5.59 10.80 11.03
CA ARG A 345 -5.99 12.17 11.37
C ARG A 345 -4.76 12.97 11.75
N PHE A 346 -4.61 14.15 11.17
CA PHE A 346 -3.57 15.09 11.56
C PHE A 346 -4.03 15.89 12.77
N HIS A 347 -3.28 15.84 13.86
CA HIS A 347 -3.54 16.63 15.06
C HIS A 347 -2.24 16.92 15.82
N GLU A 348 -2.10 18.16 16.32
CA GLU A 348 -0.91 18.60 17.08
C GLU A 348 0.42 18.28 16.36
N PHE A 349 0.46 18.57 15.05
CA PHE A 349 1.62 18.35 14.19
C PHE A 349 2.03 16.87 14.01
N ARG A 350 1.13 15.93 14.29
CA ARG A 350 1.36 14.49 14.14
C ARG A 350 0.16 13.77 13.54
N PHE A 351 0.42 12.63 12.91
CA PHE A 351 -0.63 11.74 12.44
C PHE A 351 -0.98 10.68 13.47
N HIS A 352 -2.28 10.49 13.70
CA HIS A 352 -2.85 9.48 14.57
C HIS A 352 -3.73 8.54 13.74
N LYS A 353 -3.55 7.24 13.86
CA LYS A 353 -4.39 6.24 13.17
C LYS A 353 -5.77 6.19 13.82
N LEU A 354 -6.83 6.33 13.02
CA LEU A 354 -8.22 6.24 13.47
C LEU A 354 -8.78 4.81 13.35
N GLN A 355 -8.39 4.11 12.28
CA GLN A 355 -8.76 2.73 11.96
C GLN A 355 -7.60 2.06 11.23
#